data_AF-A0A8S9LCW1-F1
#
_entry.id   AF-A0A8S9LCW1-F1
#
_cell.length_a   1.000
_cell.length_b   1.000
_cell.length_c   1.000
_cell.angle_alpha   90.00
_cell.angle_beta   90.00
_cell.angle_gamma   90.00
#
_symmetry.space_group_name_H-M   'P 1'
#
loop_
_entity.id
_entity.type
_entity.pdbx_description
1 polymer ?
#
loop_
_entity_poly.entity_id
_entity_poly.type
_entity_poly.pdbx_seq_one_letter_code
_entity_poly.pdbx_strand_id
1 'polypeptide(L)'
;MDNLTSQLRKEKDAALAKDKEIKELRLKVRNQEEAGELAATENVSLRGQLKKREEELNDLKDAAETFDAEKVMDVSGAKYKVVKTTEAELLGLPPPSFEYEPQVPGAEEVKKAPEPDADDPPTE
;
A
#
# COMPACT_ATOMS: atom_id res chain seq x y z
N MET A 1 -18.56 -76.38 8.75
CA MET A 1 -17.33 -75.67 8.34
C MET A 1 -17.62 -74.58 7.31
N ASP A 2 -18.49 -74.83 6.34
CA ASP A 2 -18.73 -73.94 5.18
C ASP A 2 -19.28 -72.54 5.48
N ASN A 3 -20.02 -72.38 6.59
CA ASN A 3 -20.55 -71.08 7.02
C ASN A 3 -19.42 -70.13 7.45
N LEU A 4 -18.46 -70.62 8.23
CA LEU A 4 -17.33 -69.83 8.75
C LEU A 4 -16.44 -69.31 7.61
N THR A 5 -16.17 -70.15 6.61
CA THR A 5 -15.38 -69.77 5.43
C THR A 5 -16.09 -68.71 4.58
N SER A 6 -17.41 -68.81 4.45
CA SER A 6 -18.22 -67.83 3.71
C SER A 6 -18.27 -66.48 4.42
N GLN A 7 -18.38 -66.49 5.75
CA GLN A 7 -18.36 -65.28 6.56
C GLN A 7 -17.01 -64.57 6.46
N LEU A 8 -15.90 -65.31 6.62
CA LEU A 8 -14.55 -64.75 6.52
C LEU A 8 -14.28 -64.07 5.16
N ARG A 9 -14.78 -64.66 4.07
CA ARG A 9 -14.65 -64.05 2.73
C ARG A 9 -15.38 -62.72 2.64
N LYS A 10 -16.63 -62.67 3.11
CA LYS A 10 -17.44 -61.43 3.10
C LYS A 10 -16.81 -60.33 3.95
N GLU A 11 -16.34 -60.68 5.13
CA GLU A 11 -15.66 -59.73 6.02
C GLU A 11 -14.36 -59.20 5.40
N LYS A 12 -13.57 -60.07 4.75
CA LYS A 12 -12.37 -59.66 4.00
C LYS A 12 -12.71 -58.66 2.89
N ASP A 13 -13.72 -58.96 2.07
CA ASP A 13 -14.08 -58.09 0.95
C ASP A 13 -14.66 -56.74 1.44
N ALA A 14 -15.43 -56.76 2.53
CA ALA A 14 -15.91 -55.54 3.19
C ALA A 14 -14.77 -54.71 3.78
N ALA A 15 -13.76 -55.36 4.39
CA ALA A 15 -12.58 -54.67 4.90
C ALA A 15 -11.78 -54.02 3.76
N LEU A 16 -11.63 -54.71 2.62
CA LEU A 16 -10.97 -54.15 1.44
C LEU A 16 -11.73 -52.96 0.85
N ALA A 17 -13.06 -53.01 0.84
CA ALA A 17 -13.88 -51.87 0.41
C ALA A 17 -13.68 -50.65 1.33
N LYS A 18 -13.71 -50.85 2.64
CA LYS A 18 -13.47 -49.78 3.63
C LYS A 18 -12.05 -49.22 3.55
N ASP A 19 -11.04 -50.05 3.28
CA ASP A 19 -9.66 -49.58 3.14
C ASP A 19 -9.49 -48.65 1.92
N LYS A 20 -10.20 -48.91 0.82
CA LYS A 20 -10.23 -48.01 -0.34
C LYS A 20 -10.90 -46.68 0.00
N GLU A 21 -12.06 -46.73 0.66
CA GLU A 21 -12.78 -45.53 1.11
C GLU A 21 -11.92 -44.67 2.06
N ILE A 22 -11.24 -45.29 3.02
CA ILE A 22 -10.33 -44.59 3.94
C ILE A 22 -9.20 -43.89 3.18
N LYS A 23 -8.62 -44.53 2.15
CA LYS A 23 -7.57 -43.91 1.33
C LYS A 23 -8.09 -42.70 0.56
N GLU A 24 -9.28 -42.80 -0.04
CA GLU A 24 -9.92 -41.70 -0.75
C GLU A 24 -10.24 -40.52 0.18
N LEU A 25 -10.81 -40.80 1.36
CA LEU A 25 -11.10 -39.78 2.36
C LEU A 25 -9.83 -39.10 2.87
N ARG A 26 -8.75 -39.84 3.13
CA ARG A 26 -7.46 -39.27 3.54
C ARG A 26 -6.87 -38.35 2.48
N LEU A 27 -6.98 -38.72 1.20
CA LEU A 27 -6.53 -37.86 0.12
C LEU A 27 -7.35 -36.56 0.08
N LYS A 28 -8.67 -36.65 0.22
CA LYS A 28 -9.56 -35.48 0.24
C LYS A 28 -9.25 -34.55 1.41
N VAL A 29 -9.00 -35.09 2.61
CA VAL A 29 -8.62 -34.31 3.79
C VAL A 29 -7.33 -33.55 3.53
N ARG A 30 -6.29 -34.22 3.01
CA ARG A 30 -5.01 -33.57 2.70
C ARG A 30 -5.17 -32.43 1.69
N ASN A 31 -5.91 -32.66 0.61
CA ASN A 31 -6.16 -31.62 -0.39
C ASN A 31 -6.90 -30.41 0.20
N GLN A 32 -7.81 -30.63 1.15
CA GLN A 32 -8.50 -29.55 1.85
C GLN A 32 -7.59 -28.80 2.82
N GLU A 33 -6.70 -29.51 3.52
CA GLU A 33 -5.70 -28.91 4.40
C GLU A 33 -4.75 -28.00 3.61
N GLU A 34 -4.22 -28.49 2.49
CA GLU A 34 -3.34 -27.71 1.59
C GLU A 34 -4.07 -26.47 1.02
N ALA A 35 -5.31 -26.63 0.56
CA ALA A 35 -6.13 -25.51 0.09
C ALA A 35 -6.41 -24.50 1.22
N GLY A 36 -6.63 -24.97 2.44
CA GLY A 36 -6.83 -24.13 3.63
C GLY A 36 -5.59 -23.35 4.00
N GLU A 37 -4.40 -23.95 3.91
CA GLU A 37 -3.12 -23.29 4.17
C GLU A 37 -2.85 -22.19 3.13
N LEU A 38 -3.07 -22.47 1.84
CA LEU A 38 -2.95 -21.48 0.78
C LEU A 38 -3.93 -20.30 1.02
N ALA A 39 -5.18 -20.58 1.36
CA ALA A 39 -6.14 -19.52 1.68
C ALA A 39 -5.74 -18.70 2.93
N ALA A 40 -5.16 -19.34 3.95
CA ALA A 40 -4.69 -18.66 5.15
C ALA A 40 -3.52 -17.72 4.85
N THR A 41 -2.55 -18.17 4.07
CA THR A 41 -1.39 -17.35 3.67
C THR A 41 -1.80 -16.15 2.82
N GLU A 42 -2.72 -16.34 1.87
CA GLU A 42 -3.28 -15.24 1.07
C GLU A 42 -4.00 -14.21 1.96
N ASN A 43 -4.82 -14.67 2.92
CA ASN A 43 -5.51 -13.78 3.85
C ASN A 43 -4.54 -12.94 4.69
N VAL A 44 -3.42 -13.50 5.13
CA VAL A 44 -2.38 -12.75 5.86
C VAL A 44 -1.78 -11.67 4.95
N SER A 45 -1.46 -12.01 3.70
CA SER A 45 -0.94 -11.06 2.70
C SER A 45 -1.93 -9.91 2.45
N LEU A 46 -3.20 -10.23 2.19
CA LEU A 46 -4.24 -9.24 1.93
C LEU A 46 -4.46 -8.30 3.12
N ARG A 47 -4.45 -8.82 4.35
CA ARG A 47 -4.54 -7.99 5.57
C ARG A 47 -3.36 -7.03 5.69
N GLY A 48 -2.16 -7.49 5.36
CA GLY A 48 -0.98 -6.62 5.31
C GLY A 48 -1.11 -5.49 4.30
N GLN A 49 -1.59 -5.80 3.09
CA GLN A 49 -1.84 -4.79 2.05
C GLN A 49 -2.93 -3.79 2.46
N LEU A 50 -4.03 -4.26 3.06
CA LEU A 50 -5.09 -3.38 3.57
C LEU A 50 -4.57 -2.40 4.60
N LYS A 51 -3.78 -2.87 5.57
CA LYS A 51 -3.18 -2.02 6.59
C LYS A 51 -2.28 -0.94 5.98
N LYS A 52 -1.42 -1.32 5.03
CA LYS A 52 -0.56 -0.37 4.32
C LYS A 52 -1.37 0.69 3.56
N ARG A 53 -2.44 0.28 2.87
CA ARG A 53 -3.32 1.21 2.14
C ARG A 53 -4.10 2.13 3.07
N GLU A 54 -4.46 1.67 4.27
CA GLU A 54 -5.09 2.49 5.30
C GLU A 54 -4.13 3.56 5.84
N GLU A 55 -2.86 3.20 6.09
CA GLU A 55 -1.80 4.15 6.47
C GLU A 55 -1.61 5.22 5.37
N GLU A 56 -1.45 4.81 4.10
CA GLU A 56 -1.30 5.74 2.96
C GLU A 56 -2.51 6.69 2.81
N LEU A 57 -3.73 6.22 3.09
CA LEU A 57 -4.93 7.06 3.04
C LEU A 57 -4.96 8.11 4.16
N ASN A 58 -4.46 7.77 5.34
CA ASN A 58 -4.37 8.72 6.45
C ASN A 58 -3.33 9.80 6.14
N ASP A 59 -2.14 9.43 5.66
CA ASP A 59 -1.10 10.38 5.27
C ASP A 59 -1.60 11.35 4.17
N LEU A 60 -2.31 10.81 3.17
CA LEU A 60 -2.86 11.63 2.09
C LEU A 60 -3.94 12.58 2.59
N LYS A 61 -4.76 12.16 3.56
CA LYS A 61 -5.78 12.99 4.17
C LYS A 61 -5.16 14.17 4.93
N ASP A 62 -4.13 13.90 5.72
CA ASP A 62 -3.40 14.93 6.47
C ASP A 62 -2.71 15.91 5.49
N ALA A 63 -2.12 15.40 4.41
CA ALA A 63 -1.54 16.23 3.36
C ALA A 63 -2.59 17.10 2.65
N ALA A 64 -3.77 16.56 2.36
CA ALA A 64 -4.85 17.30 1.71
C ALA A 64 -5.38 18.44 2.60
N GLU A 65 -5.56 18.17 3.91
CA GLU A 65 -5.98 19.21 4.87
C GLU A 65 -4.93 20.32 4.99
N THR A 66 -3.65 19.95 5.05
CA THR A 66 -2.53 20.90 5.08
C THR A 66 -2.50 21.77 3.83
N PHE A 67 -2.67 21.15 2.66
CA PHE A 67 -2.67 21.84 1.37
C PHE A 67 -3.83 22.84 1.26
N ASP A 68 -5.03 22.47 1.70
CA ASP A 68 -6.18 23.37 1.67
C ASP A 68 -5.96 24.59 2.58
N ALA A 69 -5.39 24.39 3.77
CA ALA A 69 -5.05 25.48 4.67
C ALA A 69 -3.99 26.42 4.07
N GLU A 70 -2.91 25.87 3.51
CA GLU A 70 -1.84 26.61 2.84
C GLU A 70 -2.40 27.43 1.66
N LYS A 71 -3.20 26.80 0.80
CA LYS A 71 -3.86 27.47 -0.32
C LYS A 71 -4.73 28.64 0.13
N VAL A 72 -5.48 28.50 1.22
CA VAL A 72 -6.31 29.60 1.75
C VAL A 72 -5.42 30.74 2.24
N MET A 73 -4.33 30.44 2.94
CA MET A 73 -3.36 31.45 3.39
C MET A 73 -2.72 32.18 2.21
N ASP A 74 -2.24 31.46 1.20
CA ASP A 74 -1.62 32.06 0.02
C ASP A 74 -2.58 32.95 -0.77
N VAL A 75 -3.81 32.46 -1.02
CA VAL A 75 -4.83 33.24 -1.73
C VAL A 75 -5.24 34.47 -0.95
N SER A 76 -5.42 34.35 0.37
CA SER A 76 -5.76 35.50 1.22
C SER A 76 -4.62 36.51 1.30
N GLY A 77 -3.38 36.05 1.40
CA GLY A 77 -2.17 36.86 1.37
C GLY A 77 -2.04 37.63 0.05
N ALA A 78 -2.24 36.96 -1.08
CA ALA A 78 -2.24 37.60 -2.40
C ALA A 78 -3.34 38.68 -2.52
N LYS A 79 -4.56 38.38 -2.07
CA LYS A 79 -5.67 39.36 -2.05
C LYS A 79 -5.33 40.56 -1.16
N TYR A 80 -4.75 40.32 0.02
CA TYR A 80 -4.33 41.39 0.91
C TYR A 80 -3.27 42.29 0.26
N LYS A 81 -2.24 41.71 -0.35
CA LYS A 81 -1.21 42.47 -1.09
C LYS A 81 -1.85 43.38 -2.13
N VAL A 82 -2.77 42.86 -2.95
CA VAL A 82 -3.51 43.66 -3.96
C VAL A 82 -4.34 44.78 -3.33
N VAL A 83 -5.04 44.51 -2.22
CA VAL A 83 -5.82 45.54 -1.52
C VAL A 83 -4.93 46.65 -0.98
N LYS A 84 -3.78 46.32 -0.37
CA LYS A 84 -2.88 47.33 0.19
C LYS A 84 -2.13 48.14 -0.85
N THR A 85 -1.78 47.55 -2.00
CA THR A 85 -1.18 48.31 -3.11
C THR A 85 -2.18 49.27 -3.75
N THR A 86 -3.40 48.81 -4.01
CA THR A 86 -4.47 49.67 -4.56
C THR A 86 -4.89 50.79 -3.60
N GLU A 87 -4.96 50.52 -2.30
CA GLU A 87 -5.21 51.54 -1.27
C GLU A 87 -4.11 52.61 -1.25
N ALA A 88 -2.84 52.21 -1.30
CA ALA A 88 -1.72 53.15 -1.34
C ALA A 88 -1.74 54.03 -2.59
N GLU A 89 -2.06 53.44 -3.76
CA GLU A 89 -2.20 54.15 -5.03
C GLU A 89 -3.31 55.20 -4.97
N LEU A 90 -4.49 54.84 -4.45
CA LEU A 90 -5.63 55.77 -4.28
C LEU A 90 -5.30 56.94 -3.35
N LEU A 91 -4.43 56.73 -2.37
CA LEU A 91 -3.97 57.76 -1.43
C LEU A 91 -2.74 58.54 -1.95
N GLY A 92 -2.19 58.20 -3.11
CA GLY A 92 -0.96 58.80 -3.63
C GLY A 92 0.27 58.50 -2.78
N LEU A 93 0.23 57.42 -2.00
CA LEU A 93 1.32 56.96 -1.14
C LEU A 93 2.24 55.99 -1.91
N PRO A 94 3.53 55.90 -1.53
CA PRO A 94 4.40 54.87 -2.08
C PRO A 94 3.87 53.46 -1.76
N PRO A 95 4.03 52.49 -2.66
CA PRO A 95 3.54 51.13 -2.46
C PRO A 95 4.24 50.45 -1.26
N PRO A 96 3.51 49.67 -0.45
CA PRO A 96 4.08 48.94 0.68
C PRO A 96 5.04 47.83 0.23
N SER A 97 6.09 47.59 1.02
CA SER A 97 7.00 46.44 0.84
C SER A 97 6.45 45.20 1.54
N PHE A 98 6.61 44.03 0.91
CA PHE A 98 6.15 42.72 1.41
C PHE A 98 7.26 41.67 1.45
N GLU A 99 8.52 42.07 1.59
CA GLU A 99 9.72 41.21 1.48
C GLU A 99 9.86 40.09 2.52
N TYR A 100 8.90 39.91 3.43
CA TYR A 100 8.88 38.76 4.32
C TYR A 100 8.25 37.56 3.58
N GLU A 101 9.00 36.94 2.67
CA GLU A 101 8.63 35.63 2.13
C GLU A 101 9.00 34.54 3.14
N PRO A 102 8.04 33.70 3.57
CA PRO A 102 8.37 32.49 4.31
C PRO A 102 9.26 31.61 3.42
N GLN A 103 10.47 31.28 3.90
CA GLN A 103 11.31 30.31 3.20
C GLN A 103 10.62 28.95 3.22
N VAL A 104 10.20 28.46 2.05
CA VAL A 104 9.74 27.09 1.87
C VAL A 104 10.95 26.17 2.12
N PRO A 105 10.95 25.31 3.16
CA PRO A 105 12.04 24.37 3.39
C PRO A 105 12.09 23.39 2.22
N GLY A 106 13.05 23.56 1.30
CA GLY A 106 13.21 22.72 0.11
C GLY A 106 13.68 23.44 -1.15
N ALA A 107 13.69 24.78 -1.17
CA ALA A 107 14.22 25.57 -2.28
C ALA A 107 15.71 25.92 -2.12
N GLU A 108 16.53 25.06 -1.50
CA GLU A 108 17.97 25.13 -1.75
C GLU A 108 18.19 24.73 -3.21
N GLU A 109 18.66 25.69 -4.02
CA GLU A 109 19.25 25.43 -5.32
C GLU A 109 20.21 24.25 -5.17
N VAL A 110 19.81 23.08 -5.69
CA VAL A 110 20.70 21.96 -5.91
C VAL A 110 21.83 22.50 -6.79
N LYS A 111 22.97 22.80 -6.17
CA LYS A 111 24.23 23.00 -6.90
C LYS A 111 24.37 21.80 -7.80
N LYS A 112 24.26 22.04 -9.11
CA LYS A 112 24.49 21.05 -10.16
C LYS A 112 25.78 20.31 -9.84
N ALA A 113 25.68 19.07 -9.37
CA ALA A 113 26.82 18.18 -9.32
C ALA A 113 27.29 17.97 -10.78
N PRO A 114 28.60 17.97 -11.06
CA PRO A 114 29.06 17.63 -12.39
C PRO A 114 28.61 16.21 -12.73
N GLU A 115 28.09 16.02 -13.94
CA GLU A 115 27.78 14.69 -14.49
C GLU A 115 29.02 13.79 -14.38
N PRO A 116 28.90 12.54 -13.91
CA PRO A 116 29.99 11.58 -14.02
C PRO A 116 30.15 11.20 -15.50
N ASP A 117 31.35 11.43 -16.05
CA ASP A 117 31.74 10.98 -17.39
C ASP A 117 31.51 9.46 -17.52
N ALA A 118 30.63 9.10 -18.44
CA ALA A 118 30.22 7.72 -18.70
C ALA A 118 31.08 7.06 -19.78
N ASP A 119 32.41 7.08 -19.64
CA ASP A 119 33.28 6.51 -20.67
C ASP A 119 34.54 5.83 -20.13
N ASP A 120 34.37 4.90 -19.18
CA ASP A 120 35.40 3.88 -18.94
C ASP A 120 34.77 2.47 -18.93
N PRO A 121 35.05 1.61 -19.93
CA PRO A 121 34.58 0.24 -19.93
C PRO A 121 35.38 -0.62 -18.93
N PRO A 122 34.79 -1.68 -18.36
CA PRO A 122 35.49 -2.57 -17.44
C PRO A 122 36.60 -3.32 -18.18
N THR A 123 37.84 -3.15 -17.73
CA THR A 123 38.95 -4.03 -18.06
C THR A 123 38.69 -5.42 -17.48
N GLU A 124 38.89 -6.46 -18.29
CA GLU A 124 38.71 -7.88 -17.96
C GLU A 124 39.36 -8.34 -16.64
#